data_AF-A0A3L5TRU2-F1
#
_entry.id   AF-A0A3L5TRU2-F1
#
_cell.length_a   1.000
_cell.length_b   1.000
_cell.length_c   1.000
_cell.angle_alpha   90.00
_cell.angle_beta   90.00
_cell.angle_gamma   90.00
#
_symmetry.space_group_name_H-M   'P 1'
#
loop_
_entity.id
_entity.type
_entity.pdbx_description
1 polymer ?
#
loop_
_entity_poly.entity_id
_entity_poly.type
_entity_poly.pdbx_seq_one_letter_code
_entity_poly.pdbx_strand_id
1 'polypeptide(L)'
;MGSPGSGKTTLGRILGERLGLPVADIDDHHLEPYWGMSVADKLSEVGPARFVEEEGRALLHFNRNGHVVSLSGSNPMYSAAMDNISKTGIIVFLDTKHDDIVDRLEKMKVNRIVGQSPDVPMIDILKYRQSFYEKSYDIRVICEENETQDSIAGKIVAELKRYQNSSGYVSTRDLSKQPHEVKFSEAILQGLAPDGGLFVPNNSIAKFSDKQLDRLVDLTYHDRALRILEKWIHPDDLHPTLLQGFINKAYSDESFDSKDIFPIRQLEKNQYLLELFHGPTSSFKDAALQMLPQFFVHALQMLGRTSTRYLILVATSGDTGGAVLDGFSKYAESK
;
A
#
# COMPACT_ATOMS: atom_id res chain seq x y z
N MET A 1 -8.20 7.93 -5.68
CA MET A 1 -7.30 9.07 -5.37
C MET A 1 -5.99 8.98 -6.15
N GLY A 2 -5.13 10.00 -6.07
CA GLY A 2 -3.83 10.08 -6.76
C GLY A 2 -3.45 11.51 -7.16
N SER A 3 -2.21 11.70 -7.61
CA SER A 3 -1.69 13.02 -8.02
C SER A 3 -2.58 13.72 -9.06
N PRO A 4 -2.61 15.07 -9.12
CA PRO A 4 -3.12 15.78 -10.29
C PRO A 4 -2.51 15.21 -11.59
N GLY A 5 -3.30 15.02 -12.64
CA GLY A 5 -2.83 14.37 -13.89
C GLY A 5 -2.84 12.83 -13.90
N SER A 6 -3.17 12.16 -12.79
CA SER A 6 -3.29 10.68 -12.75
C SER A 6 -4.54 10.14 -13.48
N GLY A 7 -5.48 11.00 -13.89
CA GLY A 7 -6.69 10.58 -14.62
C GLY A 7 -7.93 10.31 -13.77
N LYS A 8 -7.90 10.63 -12.46
CA LYS A 8 -9.00 10.38 -11.48
C LYS A 8 -10.41 10.62 -12.02
N THR A 9 -10.72 11.83 -12.47
CA THR A 9 -12.08 12.21 -12.93
C THR A 9 -12.49 11.43 -14.18
N THR A 10 -11.55 11.18 -15.10
CA THR A 10 -11.84 10.41 -16.32
C THR A 10 -12.08 8.94 -15.99
N LEU A 11 -11.25 8.35 -15.12
CA LEU A 11 -11.43 6.98 -14.63
C LEU A 11 -12.70 6.83 -13.80
N GLY A 12 -13.05 7.85 -13.00
CA GLY A 12 -14.29 7.86 -12.23
C GLY A 12 -15.52 7.64 -13.12
N ARG A 13 -15.58 8.33 -14.27
CA ARG A 13 -16.66 8.16 -15.26
C ARG A 13 -16.70 6.75 -15.86
N ILE A 14 -15.55 6.26 -16.34
CA ILE A 14 -15.44 4.90 -16.94
C ILE A 14 -15.83 3.82 -15.93
N LEU A 15 -15.37 3.96 -14.68
CA LEU A 15 -15.71 3.03 -13.60
C LEU A 15 -17.19 3.09 -13.23
N GLY A 16 -17.79 4.28 -13.19
CA GLY A 16 -19.23 4.44 -12.96
C GLY A 16 -20.06 3.68 -13.98
N GLU A 17 -19.71 3.80 -15.27
CA GLU A 17 -20.36 3.05 -16.35
C GLU A 17 -20.17 1.53 -16.19
N ARG A 18 -18.94 1.07 -15.93
CA ARG A 18 -18.62 -0.36 -15.79
C ARG A 18 -19.26 -1.03 -14.58
N LEU A 19 -19.38 -0.29 -13.48
CA LEU A 19 -19.93 -0.78 -12.22
C LEU A 19 -21.43 -0.51 -12.09
N GLY A 20 -22.02 0.28 -13.00
CA GLY A 20 -23.41 0.72 -12.90
C GLY A 20 -23.66 1.63 -11.70
N LEU A 21 -22.65 2.42 -11.29
CA LEU A 21 -22.69 3.29 -10.12
C LEU A 21 -22.68 4.76 -10.52
N PRO A 22 -23.40 5.64 -9.80
CA PRO A 22 -23.27 7.09 -9.97
C PRO A 22 -21.85 7.56 -9.65
N VAL A 23 -21.43 8.63 -10.33
CA VAL A 23 -20.10 9.21 -10.19
C VAL A 23 -20.20 10.57 -9.51
N ALA A 24 -19.27 10.85 -8.59
CA ALA A 24 -19.15 12.15 -7.95
C ALA A 24 -17.69 12.63 -8.02
N ASP A 25 -17.46 13.76 -8.67
CA ASP A 25 -16.22 14.51 -8.52
C ASP A 25 -16.32 15.41 -7.30
N ILE A 26 -15.36 15.31 -6.37
CA ILE A 26 -15.39 16.07 -5.11
C ILE A 26 -15.37 17.57 -5.36
N ASP A 27 -14.63 18.03 -6.37
CA ASP A 27 -14.51 19.46 -6.65
C ASP A 27 -15.91 19.98 -7.06
N ASP A 28 -16.49 19.42 -8.12
CA ASP A 28 -17.76 19.90 -8.69
C ASP A 28 -19.00 19.57 -7.83
N HIS A 29 -19.04 18.38 -7.21
CA HIS A 29 -20.27 17.85 -6.61
C HIS A 29 -20.32 17.94 -5.08
N HIS A 30 -19.24 18.39 -4.44
CA HIS A 30 -19.17 18.56 -3.00
C HIS A 30 -18.60 19.91 -2.58
N LEU A 31 -17.39 20.25 -3.03
CA LEU A 31 -16.69 21.47 -2.59
C LEU A 31 -17.39 22.75 -3.06
N GLU A 32 -17.68 22.88 -4.37
CA GLU A 32 -18.33 24.08 -4.89
C GLU A 32 -19.73 24.31 -4.29
N PRO A 33 -20.61 23.28 -4.16
CA PRO A 33 -21.88 23.44 -3.46
C PRO A 33 -21.72 23.79 -1.97
N TYR A 34 -20.70 23.26 -1.29
CA TYR A 34 -20.43 23.53 0.12
C TYR A 34 -19.96 24.98 0.36
N TRP A 35 -19.12 25.51 -0.54
CA TRP A 35 -18.61 26.89 -0.42
C TRP A 35 -19.50 27.94 -1.08
N GLY A 36 -20.39 27.53 -2.00
CA GLY A 36 -21.18 28.46 -2.81
C GLY A 36 -20.35 29.26 -3.82
N MET A 37 -19.16 28.78 -4.19
CA MET A 37 -18.25 29.39 -5.16
C MET A 37 -17.37 28.34 -5.82
N SER A 38 -16.70 28.69 -6.92
CA SER A 38 -15.82 27.74 -7.60
C SER A 38 -14.59 27.39 -6.77
N VAL A 39 -14.00 26.22 -7.03
CA VAL A 39 -12.74 25.82 -6.35
C VAL A 39 -11.62 26.83 -6.62
N ALA A 40 -11.57 27.41 -7.82
CA ALA A 40 -10.59 28.42 -8.21
C ALA A 40 -10.79 29.75 -7.46
N ASP A 41 -12.04 30.18 -7.26
CA ASP A 41 -12.37 31.37 -6.47
C ASP A 41 -12.01 31.13 -5.01
N LYS A 42 -12.31 29.95 -4.46
CA LYS A 42 -11.96 29.60 -3.08
C LYS A 42 -10.46 29.62 -2.85
N LEU A 43 -9.69 29.03 -3.77
CA LEU A 43 -8.22 29.06 -3.72
C LEU A 43 -7.67 30.49 -3.78
N SER A 44 -8.30 31.37 -4.57
CA SER A 44 -7.93 32.79 -4.66
C SER A 44 -8.27 33.57 -3.39
N GLU A 45 -9.37 33.23 -2.73
CA GLU A 45 -9.83 33.86 -1.48
C GLU A 45 -8.91 33.51 -0.28
N VAL A 46 -8.64 32.22 -0.08
CA VAL A 46 -7.96 31.75 1.16
C VAL A 46 -6.46 31.54 0.98
N GLY A 47 -5.99 31.46 -0.27
CA GLY A 47 -4.61 31.17 -0.63
C GLY A 47 -4.21 29.69 -0.46
N PRO A 48 -3.09 29.26 -1.06
CA PRO A 48 -2.70 27.85 -1.14
C PRO A 48 -2.39 27.20 0.22
N ALA A 49 -1.96 28.00 1.21
CA ALA A 49 -1.62 27.48 2.53
C ALA A 49 -2.85 27.05 3.34
N ARG A 50 -3.95 27.82 3.26
CA ARG A 50 -5.21 27.50 3.97
C ARG A 50 -6.15 26.62 3.16
N PHE A 51 -5.98 26.58 1.84
CA PHE A 51 -6.87 25.83 0.96
C PHE A 51 -6.98 24.35 1.34
N VAL A 52 -5.86 23.68 1.69
CA VAL A 52 -5.87 22.27 2.08
C VAL A 52 -6.71 22.03 3.35
N GLU A 53 -6.67 22.98 4.30
CA GLU A 53 -7.47 22.90 5.53
C GLU A 53 -8.96 23.11 5.24
N GLU A 54 -9.31 24.11 4.44
CA GLU A 54 -10.70 24.39 4.05
C GLU A 54 -11.30 23.23 3.24
N GLU A 55 -10.51 22.65 2.33
CA GLU A 55 -10.88 21.47 1.56
C GLU A 55 -11.12 20.26 2.47
N GLY A 56 -10.20 20.02 3.42
CA GLY A 56 -10.32 18.96 4.42
C GLY A 56 -11.57 19.12 5.30
N ARG A 57 -11.88 20.34 5.75
CA ARG A 57 -13.06 20.64 6.56
C ARG A 57 -14.37 20.39 5.82
N ALA A 58 -14.44 20.78 4.54
CA ALA A 58 -15.59 20.47 3.70
C ALA A 58 -15.77 18.94 3.57
N LEU A 59 -14.67 18.21 3.37
CA LEU A 59 -14.67 16.76 3.15
C LEU A 59 -15.01 15.94 4.41
N LEU A 60 -14.83 16.49 5.63
CA LEU A 60 -15.32 15.86 6.87
C LEU A 60 -16.83 15.61 6.87
N HIS A 61 -17.59 16.40 6.11
CA HIS A 61 -19.05 16.29 5.99
C HIS A 61 -19.47 15.50 4.75
N PHE A 62 -18.52 15.00 3.96
CA PHE A 62 -18.83 14.19 2.79
C PHE A 62 -19.32 12.81 3.21
N ASN A 63 -20.49 12.44 2.71
CA ASN A 63 -21.06 11.11 2.90
C ASN A 63 -21.88 10.74 1.66
N ARG A 64 -21.37 9.78 0.87
CA ARG A 64 -22.10 9.18 -0.26
C ARG A 64 -21.82 7.69 -0.31
N ASN A 65 -22.88 6.89 -0.27
CA ASN A 65 -22.79 5.43 -0.39
C ASN A 65 -23.10 5.00 -1.82
N GLY A 66 -22.43 3.95 -2.30
CA GLY A 66 -22.70 3.37 -3.63
C GLY A 66 -22.35 4.31 -4.79
N HIS A 67 -21.28 5.10 -4.65
CA HIS A 67 -20.79 6.00 -5.69
C HIS A 67 -19.33 5.69 -6.03
N VAL A 68 -18.93 5.99 -7.27
CA VAL A 68 -17.52 6.14 -7.61
C VAL A 68 -17.14 7.60 -7.38
N VAL A 69 -16.17 7.85 -6.50
CA VAL A 69 -15.78 9.20 -6.09
C VAL A 69 -14.38 9.54 -6.57
N SER A 70 -14.22 10.60 -7.35
CA SER A 70 -12.92 11.20 -7.64
C SER A 70 -12.58 12.27 -6.60
N LEU A 71 -11.63 11.94 -5.73
CA LEU A 71 -11.04 12.92 -4.80
C LEU A 71 -10.16 13.92 -5.56
N SER A 72 -10.01 15.12 -5.01
CA SER A 72 -9.04 16.10 -5.46
C SER A 72 -7.60 15.60 -5.24
N GLY A 73 -6.63 16.30 -5.83
CA GLY A 73 -5.21 15.98 -5.63
C GLY A 73 -4.69 16.30 -4.23
N SER A 74 -5.34 17.20 -3.48
CA SER A 74 -4.91 17.62 -2.14
C SER A 74 -5.72 17.01 -1.01
N ASN A 75 -6.89 16.40 -1.27
CA ASN A 75 -7.69 15.75 -0.23
C ASN A 75 -6.88 14.80 0.67
N PRO A 76 -5.99 13.92 0.14
CA PRO A 76 -5.24 13.01 1.00
C PRO A 76 -4.25 13.66 1.97
N MET A 77 -3.95 14.95 1.79
CA MET A 77 -3.07 15.70 2.67
C MET A 77 -3.74 16.08 4.01
N TYR A 78 -5.06 15.89 4.13
CA TYR A 78 -5.80 16.14 5.37
C TYR A 78 -6.28 14.82 5.99
N SER A 79 -5.51 14.31 6.96
CA SER A 79 -5.70 12.95 7.50
C SER A 79 -7.10 12.70 8.06
N ALA A 80 -7.66 13.63 8.83
CA ALA A 80 -8.97 13.46 9.44
C ALA A 80 -10.10 13.30 8.40
N ALA A 81 -9.96 13.90 7.22
CA ALA A 81 -10.93 13.72 6.15
C ALA A 81 -10.77 12.36 5.46
N MET A 82 -9.53 11.89 5.29
CA MET A 82 -9.27 10.54 4.77
C MET A 82 -9.71 9.44 5.74
N ASP A 83 -9.61 9.68 7.05
CA ASP A 83 -10.15 8.78 8.08
C ASP A 83 -11.68 8.70 8.01
N ASN A 84 -12.36 9.76 7.57
CA ASN A 84 -13.79 9.74 7.32
C ASN A 84 -14.13 8.98 6.03
N ILE A 85 -13.37 9.21 4.95
CA ILE A 85 -13.57 8.55 3.66
C ILE A 85 -13.33 7.04 3.75
N SER A 86 -12.24 6.61 4.39
CA SER A 86 -11.88 5.19 4.54
C SER A 86 -12.95 4.37 5.27
N LYS A 87 -13.77 4.99 6.12
CA LYS A 87 -14.89 4.33 6.80
C LYS A 87 -16.09 4.05 5.90
N THR A 88 -16.19 4.73 4.75
CA THR A 88 -17.38 4.73 3.89
C THR A 88 -17.16 4.10 2.52
N GLY A 89 -15.92 3.81 2.15
CA GLY A 89 -15.63 3.14 0.89
C GLY A 89 -14.17 2.68 0.75
N ILE A 90 -13.93 1.91 -0.32
CA ILE A 90 -12.61 1.38 -0.66
C ILE A 90 -11.82 2.48 -1.40
N ILE A 91 -10.64 2.81 -0.88
CA ILE A 91 -9.77 3.84 -1.45
C ILE A 91 -8.78 3.20 -2.42
N VAL A 92 -8.99 3.50 -3.70
CA VAL A 92 -8.07 3.11 -4.78
C VAL A 92 -7.05 4.22 -5.03
N PHE A 93 -5.77 3.90 -4.90
CA PHE A 93 -4.66 4.78 -5.27
C PHE A 93 -4.17 4.49 -6.69
N LEU A 94 -4.28 5.50 -7.56
CA LEU A 94 -3.69 5.50 -8.88
C LEU A 94 -2.21 5.87 -8.79
N ASP A 95 -1.37 4.86 -8.69
CA ASP A 95 0.07 5.00 -8.55
C ASP A 95 0.68 5.18 -9.95
N THR A 96 0.93 6.43 -10.33
CA THR A 96 1.53 6.83 -11.62
C THR A 96 2.94 7.37 -11.36
N LYS A 97 3.91 7.05 -12.23
CA LYS A 97 5.28 7.59 -12.14
C LYS A 97 5.24 9.12 -12.18
N HIS A 98 6.11 9.77 -11.39
CA HIS A 98 6.11 11.22 -11.32
C HIS A 98 6.45 11.88 -12.64
N ASP A 99 7.38 11.33 -13.42
CA ASP A 99 7.75 11.85 -14.75
C ASP A 99 6.52 11.90 -15.67
N ASP A 100 5.75 10.81 -15.74
CA ASP A 100 4.50 10.76 -16.52
C ASP A 100 3.48 11.80 -16.04
N ILE A 101 3.42 12.07 -14.73
CA ILE A 101 2.54 13.09 -14.18
C ILE A 101 3.02 14.49 -14.61
N VAL A 102 4.31 14.77 -14.53
CA VAL A 102 4.91 16.04 -14.96
C VAL A 102 4.61 16.28 -16.44
N ASP A 103 4.88 15.30 -17.31
CA ASP A 103 4.60 15.39 -18.75
C ASP A 103 3.12 15.65 -19.06
N ARG A 104 2.22 15.01 -18.30
CA ARG A 104 0.77 15.23 -18.45
C ARG A 104 0.37 16.63 -18.01
N LEU A 105 0.89 17.12 -16.88
CA LEU A 105 0.60 18.47 -16.38
C LEU A 105 1.11 19.55 -17.35
N GLU A 106 2.30 19.37 -17.92
CA GLU A 106 2.84 20.28 -18.95
C GLU A 106 1.95 20.33 -20.20
N LYS A 107 1.51 19.17 -20.72
CA LYS A 107 0.58 19.10 -21.86
C LYS A 107 -0.77 19.75 -21.55
N MET A 108 -1.22 19.68 -20.29
CA MET A 108 -2.43 20.34 -19.80
C MET A 108 -2.24 21.84 -19.49
N LYS A 109 -1.02 22.39 -19.67
CA LYS A 109 -0.64 23.76 -19.31
C LYS A 109 -0.86 24.06 -17.81
N VAL A 110 -0.76 23.04 -16.97
CA VAL A 110 -0.86 23.17 -15.51
C VAL A 110 0.53 23.40 -14.96
N ASN A 111 0.86 24.68 -14.76
CA ASN A 111 2.19 25.09 -14.28
C ASN A 111 2.28 25.12 -12.75
N ARG A 112 1.15 24.97 -12.04
CA ARG A 112 1.09 24.98 -10.57
C ARG A 112 0.01 24.04 -10.04
N ILE A 113 0.30 23.41 -8.89
CA ILE A 113 -0.68 22.65 -8.10
C ILE A 113 -0.78 23.20 -6.68
N VAL A 114 -1.89 22.94 -5.99
CA VAL A 114 -2.13 23.42 -4.61
C VAL A 114 -0.95 23.08 -3.69
N GLY A 115 -0.52 24.03 -2.84
CA GLY A 115 0.62 23.83 -1.94
C GLY A 115 2.00 23.95 -2.60
N GLN A 116 2.09 24.36 -3.87
CA GLN A 116 3.36 24.69 -4.53
C GLN A 116 3.85 26.09 -4.15
N SER A 117 4.98 26.17 -3.46
CA SER A 117 5.77 27.40 -3.37
C SER A 117 6.44 27.69 -4.73
N PRO A 118 6.60 28.98 -5.14
CA PRO A 118 7.12 29.34 -6.46
C PRO A 118 8.48 28.71 -6.82
N ASP A 119 9.31 28.43 -5.82
CA ASP A 119 10.70 27.99 -5.99
C ASP A 119 10.89 26.48 -5.85
N VAL A 120 9.81 25.71 -5.66
CA VAL A 120 9.89 24.26 -5.46
C VAL A 120 9.56 23.52 -6.77
N PRO A 121 10.47 22.66 -7.27
CA PRO A 121 10.22 21.82 -8.44
C PRO A 121 8.97 20.94 -8.30
N MET A 122 8.21 20.78 -9.38
CA MET A 122 6.98 19.96 -9.39
C MET A 122 7.23 18.53 -8.88
N ILE A 123 8.37 17.94 -9.26
CA ILE A 123 8.77 16.58 -8.85
C ILE A 123 8.86 16.43 -7.33
N ASP A 124 9.37 17.44 -6.61
CA ASP A 124 9.53 17.39 -5.16
C ASP A 124 8.16 17.47 -4.46
N ILE A 125 7.22 18.20 -5.04
CA ILE A 125 5.84 18.30 -4.54
C ILE A 125 5.10 16.98 -4.75
N LEU A 126 5.30 16.34 -5.90
CA LEU A 126 4.71 15.03 -6.17
C LEU A 126 5.27 13.96 -5.21
N LYS A 127 6.58 13.97 -4.94
CA LYS A 127 7.21 13.11 -3.92
C LYS A 127 6.65 13.38 -2.52
N TYR A 128 6.54 14.65 -2.13
CA TYR A 128 5.94 15.04 -0.85
C TYR A 128 4.50 14.52 -0.73
N ARG A 129 3.67 14.73 -1.76
CA ARG A 129 2.27 14.27 -1.79
C ARG A 129 2.13 12.76 -1.78
N GLN A 130 3.04 12.03 -2.41
CA GLN A 130 3.03 10.56 -2.40
C GLN A 130 3.03 10.01 -0.97
N SER A 131 3.79 10.62 -0.05
CA SER A 131 3.81 10.19 1.36
C SER A 131 2.45 10.25 2.06
N PHE A 132 1.50 11.04 1.54
CA PHE A 132 0.12 11.10 2.02
C PHE A 132 -0.77 10.09 1.32
N TYR A 133 -0.62 9.93 0.00
CA TYR A 133 -1.34 8.89 -0.74
C TYR A 133 -1.05 7.51 -0.19
N GLU A 134 0.20 7.26 0.22
CA GLU A 134 0.62 5.97 0.75
C GLU A 134 0.10 5.66 2.16
N LYS A 135 -0.55 6.61 2.84
CA LYS A 135 -1.10 6.41 4.19
C LYS A 135 -2.58 6.04 4.21
N SER A 136 -3.27 6.14 3.08
CA SER A 136 -4.74 6.15 3.05
C SER A 136 -5.33 5.34 1.90
N TYR A 137 -4.66 4.31 1.39
CA TYR A 137 -5.21 3.43 0.35
C TYR A 137 -5.42 2.01 0.86
N ASP A 138 -6.45 1.40 0.30
CA ASP A 138 -6.76 -0.02 0.43
C ASP A 138 -6.20 -0.82 -0.76
N ILE A 139 -6.27 -0.23 -1.95
CA ILE A 139 -5.86 -0.84 -3.21
C ILE A 139 -4.90 0.10 -3.95
N ARG A 140 -3.73 -0.40 -4.33
CA ARG A 140 -2.80 0.27 -5.23
C ARG A 140 -2.98 -0.25 -6.65
N VAL A 141 -3.20 0.65 -7.60
CA VAL A 141 -3.18 0.33 -9.03
C VAL A 141 -2.02 1.05 -9.69
N ILE A 142 -1.05 0.26 -10.16
CA ILE A 142 0.08 0.73 -10.95
C ILE A 142 -0.43 1.13 -12.35
N CYS A 143 -0.37 2.43 -12.63
CA CYS A 143 -0.63 3.01 -13.95
C CYS A 143 0.68 3.00 -14.75
N GLU A 144 0.67 2.35 -15.91
CA GLU A 144 1.83 2.23 -16.79
C GLU A 144 1.90 3.39 -17.78
N GLU A 145 3.11 3.66 -18.30
CA GLU A 145 3.29 4.67 -19.35
C GLU A 145 2.51 4.27 -20.62
N ASN A 146 1.82 5.27 -21.20
CA ASN A 146 0.96 5.14 -22.38
C ASN A 146 -0.20 4.14 -22.23
N GLU A 147 -0.55 3.75 -21.00
CA GLU A 147 -1.70 2.90 -20.74
C GLU A 147 -3.02 3.64 -20.95
N THR A 148 -3.99 2.99 -21.59
CA THR A 148 -5.32 3.57 -21.80
C THR A 148 -6.10 3.64 -20.49
N GLN A 149 -6.97 4.65 -20.35
CA GLN A 149 -7.84 4.77 -19.18
C GLN A 149 -8.78 3.56 -19.03
N ASP A 150 -9.16 2.95 -20.15
CA ASP A 150 -9.98 1.74 -20.20
C ASP A 150 -9.25 0.51 -19.62
N SER A 151 -7.95 0.36 -19.93
CA SER A 151 -7.08 -0.67 -19.34
C SER A 151 -6.91 -0.47 -17.83
N ILE A 152 -6.63 0.76 -17.40
CA ILE A 152 -6.49 1.11 -15.98
C ILE A 152 -7.80 0.83 -15.24
N ALA A 153 -8.96 1.20 -15.80
CA ALA A 153 -10.26 0.86 -15.24
C ALA A 153 -10.47 -0.67 -15.14
N GLY A 154 -9.94 -1.44 -16.09
CA GLY A 154 -9.95 -2.90 -16.04
C GLY A 154 -9.15 -3.46 -14.87
N LYS A 155 -7.94 -2.92 -14.64
CA LYS A 155 -7.11 -3.25 -13.47
C LYS A 155 -7.84 -2.92 -12.16
N ILE A 156 -8.46 -1.75 -12.06
CA ILE A 156 -9.22 -1.35 -10.86
C ILE A 156 -10.37 -2.32 -10.59
N VAL A 157 -11.17 -2.68 -11.61
CA VAL A 157 -12.26 -3.65 -11.44
C VAL A 157 -11.74 -5.04 -11.04
N ALA A 158 -10.61 -5.49 -11.59
CA ALA A 158 -10.00 -6.75 -11.20
C ALA A 158 -9.53 -6.74 -9.74
N GLU A 159 -8.87 -5.66 -9.30
CA GLU A 159 -8.43 -5.50 -7.92
C GLU A 159 -9.62 -5.34 -6.96
N LEU A 160 -10.69 -4.64 -7.32
CA LEU A 160 -11.91 -4.58 -6.52
C LEU A 160 -12.57 -5.95 -6.35
N LYS A 161 -12.57 -6.78 -7.40
CA LYS A 161 -13.02 -8.17 -7.30
C LYS A 161 -12.12 -9.00 -6.38
N ARG A 162 -10.80 -8.81 -6.45
CA ARG A 162 -9.84 -9.45 -5.52
C ARG A 162 -10.06 -8.98 -4.08
N TYR A 163 -10.37 -7.72 -3.88
CA TYR A 163 -10.68 -7.16 -2.57
C TYR A 163 -11.97 -7.75 -1.98
N GLN A 164 -12.99 -7.97 -2.83
CA GLN A 164 -14.25 -8.56 -2.38
C GLN A 164 -14.17 -10.08 -2.18
N ASN A 165 -13.40 -10.76 -3.03
CA ASN A 165 -13.22 -12.21 -3.00
C ASN A 165 -11.91 -12.51 -2.26
N SER A 166 -12.00 -12.77 -0.95
CA SER A 166 -10.85 -13.05 -0.08
C SER A 166 -9.82 -13.93 -0.80
N SER A 167 -8.63 -13.39 -1.06
CA SER A 167 -7.50 -14.18 -1.56
C SER A 167 -6.87 -14.90 -0.37
N GLY A 168 -7.52 -15.97 0.08
CA GLY A 168 -7.05 -16.78 1.20
C GLY A 168 -5.86 -17.66 0.85
N TYR A 169 -5.44 -18.41 1.86
CA TYR A 169 -4.40 -19.43 1.78
C TYR A 169 -5.06 -20.80 1.96
N VAL A 170 -4.57 -21.79 1.23
CA VAL A 170 -5.03 -23.17 1.27
C VAL A 170 -3.87 -24.09 1.60
N SER A 171 -4.19 -25.26 2.17
CA SER A 171 -3.16 -26.29 2.37
C SER A 171 -2.72 -26.89 1.04
N THR A 172 -1.42 -27.10 0.86
CA THR A 172 -0.86 -27.87 -0.26
C THR A 172 -1.37 -29.32 -0.34
N ARG A 173 -2.02 -29.82 0.71
CA ARG A 173 -2.57 -31.18 0.78
C ARG A 173 -4.10 -31.23 0.64
N ASP A 174 -4.77 -30.09 0.63
CA ASP A 174 -6.20 -30.03 0.35
C ASP A 174 -6.43 -30.09 -1.16
N LEU A 175 -6.70 -31.31 -1.66
CA LEU A 175 -6.97 -31.60 -3.07
C LEU A 175 -8.48 -31.57 -3.39
N SER A 176 -9.30 -31.05 -2.48
CA SER A 176 -10.74 -30.97 -2.71
C SER A 176 -11.08 -29.93 -3.78
N LYS A 177 -12.28 -30.04 -4.37
CA LYS A 177 -12.74 -29.08 -5.39
C LYS A 177 -12.98 -27.68 -4.83
N GLN A 178 -13.14 -27.56 -3.51
CA GLN A 178 -13.37 -26.33 -2.77
C GLN A 178 -12.53 -26.40 -1.50
N PRO A 179 -11.21 -26.11 -1.61
CA PRO A 179 -10.31 -26.23 -0.48
C PRO A 179 -10.69 -25.25 0.63
N HIS A 180 -10.37 -25.62 1.87
CA HIS A 180 -10.60 -24.74 3.01
C HIS A 180 -9.61 -23.58 2.98
N GLU A 181 -10.13 -22.39 2.68
CA GLU A 181 -9.36 -21.16 2.69
C GLU A 181 -9.28 -20.56 4.10
N VAL A 182 -8.07 -20.13 4.47
CA VAL A 182 -7.79 -19.37 5.70
C VAL A 182 -7.22 -17.99 5.35
N LYS A 183 -7.39 -17.02 6.24
CA LYS A 183 -6.77 -15.69 6.06
C LYS A 183 -5.26 -15.71 6.33
N PHE A 184 -4.54 -14.67 5.94
CA PHE A 184 -3.10 -14.53 6.20
C PHE A 184 -2.78 -14.62 7.71
N SER A 185 -3.52 -13.89 8.56
CA SER A 185 -3.32 -13.94 10.02
C SER A 185 -3.55 -15.34 10.59
N GLU A 186 -4.52 -16.09 10.06
CA GLU A 186 -4.78 -17.46 10.47
C GLU A 186 -3.65 -18.40 10.04
N ALA A 187 -3.16 -18.26 8.80
CA ALA A 187 -2.02 -19.03 8.30
C ALA A 187 -0.75 -18.74 9.12
N ILE A 188 -0.47 -17.48 9.44
CA ILE A 188 0.67 -17.07 10.28
C ILE A 188 0.59 -17.69 11.67
N LEU A 189 -0.58 -17.67 12.30
CA LEU A 189 -0.73 -18.18 13.67
C LEU A 189 -0.70 -19.71 13.73
N GLN A 190 -1.23 -20.40 12.71
CA GLN A 190 -1.21 -21.86 12.62
C GLN A 190 0.17 -22.41 12.26
N GLY A 191 0.90 -21.72 11.37
CA GLY A 191 2.16 -22.19 10.80
C GLY A 191 1.94 -23.34 9.81
N LEU A 192 1.71 -24.55 10.32
CA LEU A 192 1.40 -25.73 9.51
C LEU A 192 -0.12 -25.92 9.41
N ALA A 193 -0.61 -26.33 8.24
CA ALA A 193 -2.03 -26.64 8.07
C ALA A 193 -2.42 -27.89 8.90
N PRO A 194 -3.70 -28.04 9.30
CA PRO A 194 -4.15 -29.16 10.14
C PRO A 194 -3.92 -30.56 9.55
N ASP A 195 -3.84 -30.68 8.23
CA ASP A 195 -3.54 -31.90 7.49
C ASP A 195 -2.02 -32.16 7.30
N GLY A 196 -1.19 -31.34 7.94
CA GLY A 196 0.26 -31.35 7.86
C GLY A 196 0.84 -30.77 6.56
N GLY A 197 0.02 -30.12 5.73
CA GLY A 197 0.46 -29.38 4.55
C GLY A 197 0.97 -27.97 4.89
N LEU A 198 1.49 -27.29 3.87
CA LEU A 198 1.91 -25.89 3.97
C LEU A 198 0.80 -24.98 3.44
N PHE A 199 0.65 -23.80 4.02
CA PHE A 199 -0.26 -22.79 3.47
C PHE A 199 0.36 -22.13 2.23
N VAL A 200 -0.40 -22.06 1.14
CA VAL A 200 -0.05 -21.38 -0.11
C VAL A 200 -1.25 -20.54 -0.60
N PRO A 201 -1.04 -19.45 -1.36
CA PRO A 201 -2.15 -18.65 -1.89
C PRO A 201 -3.09 -19.47 -2.78
N ASN A 202 -4.41 -19.37 -2.57
CA ASN A 202 -5.41 -20.16 -3.32
C ASN A 202 -5.48 -19.77 -4.80
N ASN A 203 -5.49 -18.47 -5.09
CA ASN A 203 -5.93 -17.93 -6.37
C ASN A 203 -4.79 -17.53 -7.33
N SER A 204 -3.81 -18.43 -7.49
CA SER A 204 -2.61 -18.28 -8.31
C SER A 204 -1.58 -17.26 -7.80
N ILE A 205 -0.31 -17.51 -8.13
CA ILE A 205 0.80 -16.64 -7.76
C ILE A 205 0.57 -15.24 -8.34
N ALA A 206 0.71 -14.22 -7.49
CA ALA A 206 0.66 -12.83 -7.88
C ALA A 206 1.56 -12.56 -9.09
N LYS A 207 0.97 -12.04 -10.17
CA LYS A 207 1.69 -11.72 -11.40
C LYS A 207 2.07 -10.24 -11.45
N PHE A 208 3.23 -9.99 -12.04
CA PHE A 208 3.71 -8.67 -12.42
C PHE A 208 3.88 -8.62 -13.94
N SER A 209 3.40 -7.57 -14.59
CA SER A 209 3.79 -7.26 -15.97
C SER A 209 5.25 -6.81 -16.03
N ASP A 210 5.89 -6.87 -17.20
CA ASP A 210 7.26 -6.39 -17.39
C ASP A 210 7.39 -4.92 -16.93
N LYS A 211 6.42 -4.07 -17.30
CA LYS A 211 6.37 -2.68 -16.85
C LYS A 211 6.18 -2.54 -15.35
N GLN A 212 5.45 -3.44 -14.69
CA GLN A 212 5.36 -3.45 -13.23
C GLN A 212 6.69 -3.86 -12.58
N LEU A 213 7.41 -4.82 -13.17
CA LEU A 213 8.74 -5.22 -12.71
C LEU A 213 9.76 -4.08 -12.88
N ASP A 214 9.73 -3.37 -14.01
CA ASP A 214 10.57 -2.20 -14.26
C ASP A 214 10.37 -1.13 -13.17
N ARG A 215 9.12 -0.94 -12.74
CA ARG A 215 8.79 -0.02 -11.64
C ARG A 215 9.35 -0.44 -10.28
N LEU A 216 9.74 -1.70 -10.08
CA LEU A 216 10.33 -2.17 -8.82
C LEU A 216 11.85 -1.96 -8.76
N VAL A 217 12.50 -1.77 -9.90
CA VAL A 217 13.97 -1.69 -10.01
C VAL A 217 14.50 -0.52 -9.20
N ASP A 218 13.99 0.69 -9.45
CA ASP A 218 14.49 1.94 -8.85
C ASP A 218 13.98 2.19 -7.42
N LEU A 219 13.15 1.29 -6.88
CA LEU A 219 12.61 1.44 -5.53
C LEU A 219 13.63 1.10 -4.45
N THR A 220 13.47 1.74 -3.30
CA THR A 220 14.13 1.33 -2.06
C THR A 220 13.72 -0.10 -1.68
N TYR A 221 14.51 -0.78 -0.86
CA TYR A 221 14.15 -2.12 -0.36
C TYR A 221 12.76 -2.13 0.30
N HIS A 222 12.47 -1.09 1.09
CA HIS A 222 11.21 -0.90 1.81
C HIS A 222 10.01 -0.78 0.86
N ASP A 223 10.09 0.13 -0.11
CA ASP A 223 9.02 0.31 -1.08
C ASP A 223 8.84 -0.95 -1.91
N ARG A 224 9.93 -1.57 -2.38
CA ARG A 224 9.87 -2.81 -3.14
C ARG A 224 9.19 -3.93 -2.35
N ALA A 225 9.56 -4.12 -1.08
CA ALA A 225 8.95 -5.10 -0.20
C ALA A 225 7.44 -4.83 -0.03
N LEU A 226 7.04 -3.57 0.13
CA LEU A 226 5.63 -3.18 0.24
C LEU A 226 4.84 -3.54 -1.03
N ARG A 227 5.32 -3.13 -2.23
CA ARG A 227 4.62 -3.43 -3.51
C ARG A 227 4.52 -4.93 -3.78
N ILE A 228 5.52 -5.69 -3.34
CA ILE A 228 5.47 -7.14 -3.40
C ILE A 228 4.38 -7.60 -2.44
N LEU A 229 4.54 -7.44 -1.12
CA LEU A 229 3.68 -8.03 -0.10
C LEU A 229 2.19 -7.66 -0.21
N GLU A 230 1.83 -6.47 -0.72
CA GLU A 230 0.45 -6.06 -1.01
C GLU A 230 -0.33 -7.00 -1.94
N LYS A 231 0.37 -7.75 -2.80
CA LYS A 231 -0.27 -8.74 -3.66
C LYS A 231 -0.53 -10.08 -2.98
N TRP A 232 0.14 -10.37 -1.86
CA TRP A 232 -0.02 -11.61 -1.10
C TRP A 232 -0.85 -11.42 0.17
N ILE A 233 -0.92 -10.20 0.70
CA ILE A 233 -1.61 -9.90 1.95
C ILE A 233 -2.86 -9.08 1.65
N HIS A 234 -4.01 -9.60 2.07
CA HIS A 234 -5.27 -8.89 1.87
C HIS A 234 -5.35 -7.67 2.80
N PRO A 235 -5.75 -6.48 2.31
CA PRO A 235 -5.83 -5.26 3.12
C PRO A 235 -6.77 -5.36 4.33
N ASP A 236 -7.89 -6.11 4.23
CA ASP A 236 -8.77 -6.39 5.38
C ASP A 236 -8.11 -7.24 6.48
N ASP A 237 -7.01 -7.92 6.17
CA ASP A 237 -6.27 -8.72 7.15
C ASP A 237 -5.08 -7.94 7.73
N LEU A 238 -4.30 -7.29 6.87
CA LEU A 238 -3.25 -6.36 7.26
C LEU A 238 -3.20 -5.20 6.27
N HIS A 239 -3.67 -4.03 6.72
CA HIS A 239 -3.78 -2.83 5.91
C HIS A 239 -2.40 -2.34 5.42
N PRO A 240 -2.27 -1.84 4.17
CA PRO A 240 -0.98 -1.41 3.60
C PRO A 240 -0.17 -0.43 4.45
N THR A 241 -0.83 0.55 5.08
CA THR A 241 -0.17 1.50 6.00
C THR A 241 0.50 0.80 7.19
N LEU A 242 -0.16 -0.21 7.77
CA LEU A 242 0.39 -0.97 8.89
C LEU A 242 1.52 -1.90 8.42
N LEU A 243 1.34 -2.54 7.26
CA LEU A 243 2.38 -3.32 6.60
C LEU A 243 3.64 -2.50 6.33
N GLN A 244 3.51 -1.28 5.81
CA GLN A 244 4.63 -0.36 5.62
C GLN A 244 5.33 -0.05 6.96
N GLY A 245 4.55 0.17 8.02
CA GLY A 245 5.09 0.32 9.38
C GLY A 245 5.92 -0.89 9.84
N PHE A 246 5.46 -2.10 9.56
CA PHE A 246 6.18 -3.32 9.91
C PHE A 246 7.49 -3.47 9.12
N ILE A 247 7.45 -3.19 7.82
CA ILE A 247 8.63 -3.21 6.95
C ILE A 247 9.67 -2.20 7.44
N ASN A 248 9.26 -0.95 7.70
CA ASN A 248 10.15 0.09 8.21
C ASN A 248 10.77 -0.26 9.56
N LYS A 249 10.01 -0.94 10.44
CA LYS A 249 10.51 -1.38 11.74
C LYS A 249 11.46 -2.58 11.61
N ALA A 250 11.17 -3.53 10.74
CA ALA A 250 11.98 -4.73 10.55
C ALA A 250 13.32 -4.41 9.91
N TYR A 251 13.35 -3.52 8.91
CA TYR A 251 14.52 -3.21 8.11
C TYR A 251 15.06 -1.80 8.40
N SER A 252 15.07 -1.41 9.68
CA SER A 252 15.56 -0.10 10.10
C SER A 252 17.08 -0.03 10.14
N ASP A 253 17.63 1.20 10.08
CA ASP A 253 19.06 1.49 10.29
C ASP A 253 19.57 1.05 11.68
N GLU A 254 18.67 0.79 12.64
CA GLU A 254 19.02 0.26 13.96
C GLU A 254 19.20 -1.27 13.94
N SER A 255 18.48 -1.96 13.06
CA SER A 255 18.50 -3.43 12.97
C SER A 255 19.44 -3.93 11.87
N PHE A 256 19.65 -3.14 10.82
CA PHE A 256 20.51 -3.46 9.69
C PHE A 256 21.63 -2.44 9.56
N ASP A 257 22.87 -2.90 9.40
CA ASP A 257 24.06 -2.05 9.28
C ASP A 257 24.32 -1.55 7.85
N SER A 258 23.41 -1.83 6.92
CA SER A 258 23.45 -1.40 5.52
C SER A 258 22.17 -0.68 5.11
N LYS A 259 22.31 0.50 4.49
CA LYS A 259 21.16 1.30 3.98
C LYS A 259 20.38 0.60 2.86
N ASP A 260 21.05 -0.25 2.09
CA ASP A 260 20.42 -1.02 1.01
C ASP A 260 19.73 -2.29 1.54
N ILE A 261 19.83 -2.55 2.85
CA ILE A 261 19.41 -3.75 3.58
C ILE A 261 20.16 -5.01 3.11
N PHE A 262 20.02 -5.36 1.83
CA PHE A 262 20.69 -6.48 1.18
C PHE A 262 21.42 -6.02 -0.09
N PRO A 263 22.61 -5.40 0.03
CA PRO A 263 23.37 -4.89 -1.10
C PRO A 263 23.88 -6.02 -2.00
N ILE A 264 24.01 -5.71 -3.29
CA ILE A 264 24.64 -6.59 -4.28
C ILE A 264 26.07 -6.10 -4.52
N ARG A 265 27.06 -6.98 -4.34
CA ARG A 265 28.46 -6.73 -4.66
C ARG A 265 28.86 -7.46 -5.94
N GLN A 266 29.44 -6.74 -6.89
CA GLN A 266 30.07 -7.38 -8.04
C GLN A 266 31.39 -8.01 -7.60
N LEU A 267 31.60 -9.29 -7.90
CA LEU A 267 32.87 -9.99 -7.62
C LEU A 267 33.78 -9.91 -8.86
N GLU A 268 33.30 -10.46 -9.97
CA GLU A 268 33.98 -10.44 -11.28
C GLU A 268 32.96 -10.53 -12.40
N LYS A 269 33.22 -9.93 -13.58
CA LYS A 269 32.39 -10.06 -14.80
C LYS A 269 30.88 -10.10 -14.50
N ASN A 270 30.23 -11.25 -14.72
CA ASN A 270 28.81 -11.53 -14.53
C ASN A 270 28.52 -12.30 -13.23
N GLN A 271 29.38 -12.19 -12.21
CA GLN A 271 29.24 -12.80 -10.89
C GLN A 271 28.99 -11.72 -9.85
N TYR A 272 27.91 -11.91 -9.09
CA TYR A 272 27.45 -10.99 -8.07
C TYR A 272 27.16 -11.76 -6.78
N LEU A 273 27.47 -11.13 -5.65
CA LEU A 273 27.14 -11.60 -4.31
C LEU A 273 26.01 -10.73 -3.77
N LEU A 274 24.88 -11.36 -3.42
CA LEU A 274 23.82 -10.72 -2.64
C LEU A 274 24.15 -10.92 -1.16
N GLU A 275 24.51 -9.84 -0.47
CA GLU A 275 24.88 -9.89 0.94
C GLU A 275 23.61 -9.92 1.80
N LEU A 276 23.29 -11.08 2.38
CA LEU A 276 22.10 -11.29 3.21
C LEU A 276 22.40 -11.32 4.72
N PHE A 277 23.55 -10.80 5.14
CA PHE A 277 24.09 -10.95 6.50
C PHE A 277 24.28 -9.60 7.22
N HIS A 278 23.64 -8.54 6.74
CA HIS A 278 23.68 -7.20 7.35
C HIS A 278 22.63 -7.02 8.47
N GLY A 279 21.89 -8.08 8.80
CA GLY A 279 20.93 -8.09 9.90
C GLY A 279 21.55 -8.40 11.25
N PRO A 280 20.76 -8.36 12.34
CA PRO A 280 21.26 -8.41 13.72
C PRO A 280 21.93 -9.73 14.10
N THR A 281 21.73 -10.80 13.34
CA THR A 281 22.34 -12.11 13.60
C THR A 281 23.33 -12.53 12.52
N SER A 282 23.63 -11.62 11.59
CA SER A 282 24.50 -11.84 10.44
C SER A 282 24.11 -13.06 9.61
N SER A 283 22.81 -13.34 9.50
CA SER A 283 22.28 -14.48 8.74
C SER A 283 21.11 -14.04 7.86
N PHE A 284 20.96 -14.71 6.70
CA PHE A 284 19.85 -14.45 5.78
C PHE A 284 18.47 -14.65 6.41
N LYS A 285 18.40 -15.38 7.53
CA LYS A 285 17.14 -15.62 8.26
C LYS A 285 16.56 -14.34 8.84
N ASP A 286 17.38 -13.31 9.07
CA ASP A 286 16.94 -11.98 9.52
C ASP A 286 15.96 -11.35 8.52
N ALA A 287 16.06 -11.67 7.23
CA ALA A 287 15.13 -11.20 6.20
C ALA A 287 13.68 -11.55 6.53
N ALA A 288 13.41 -12.75 7.07
CA ALA A 288 12.07 -13.17 7.42
C ALA A 288 11.76 -12.95 8.91
N LEU A 289 12.74 -13.21 9.78
CA LEU A 289 12.52 -13.28 11.23
C LEU A 289 12.48 -11.93 11.93
N GLN A 290 12.86 -10.83 11.26
CA GLN A 290 12.57 -9.48 11.76
C GLN A 290 11.12 -9.03 11.44
N MET A 291 10.48 -9.63 10.43
CA MET A 291 9.08 -9.37 10.08
C MET A 291 8.10 -10.31 10.81
N LEU A 292 8.42 -11.60 10.89
CA LEU A 292 7.50 -12.63 11.41
C LEU A 292 6.91 -12.33 12.80
N PRO A 293 7.68 -11.86 13.80
CA PRO A 293 7.13 -11.53 15.11
C PRO A 293 6.05 -10.44 15.05
N GLN A 294 6.22 -9.46 14.15
CA GLN A 294 5.24 -8.39 13.93
C GLN A 294 3.94 -8.95 13.35
N PHE A 295 4.04 -9.79 12.34
CA PHE A 295 2.89 -10.49 11.77
C PHE A 295 2.21 -11.39 12.79
N PHE A 296 2.98 -12.08 13.64
CA PHE A 296 2.44 -12.94 14.68
C PHE A 296 1.62 -12.15 15.70
N VAL A 297 2.17 -11.07 16.26
CA VAL A 297 1.46 -10.20 17.22
C VAL A 297 0.21 -9.58 16.59
N HIS A 298 0.32 -9.11 15.34
CA HIS A 298 -0.84 -8.59 14.59
C HIS A 298 -1.92 -9.67 14.41
N ALA A 299 -1.54 -10.88 14.03
CA ALA A 299 -2.47 -11.99 13.88
C ALA A 299 -3.20 -12.34 15.19
N LEU A 300 -2.51 -12.26 16.34
CA LEU A 300 -3.15 -12.43 17.64
C LEU A 300 -4.22 -11.37 17.92
N GLN A 301 -3.93 -10.10 17.58
CA GLN A 301 -4.88 -9.00 17.72
C GLN A 301 -6.08 -9.18 16.81
N MET A 302 -5.84 -9.46 15.52
CA MET A 302 -6.90 -9.69 14.52
C MET A 302 -7.83 -10.84 14.89
N LEU A 303 -7.30 -11.91 15.49
CA LEU A 303 -8.07 -13.09 15.87
C LEU A 303 -8.63 -13.04 17.30
N GLY A 304 -8.46 -11.92 18.01
CA GLY A 304 -8.97 -11.74 19.37
C GLY A 304 -8.29 -12.64 20.41
N ARG A 305 -7.03 -13.06 20.16
CA ARG A 305 -6.26 -14.00 20.99
C ARG A 305 -5.19 -13.32 21.86
N THR A 306 -5.33 -12.03 22.13
CA THR A 306 -4.35 -11.20 22.85
C THR A 306 -4.09 -11.63 24.30
N SER A 307 -5.04 -12.31 24.94
CA SER A 307 -4.87 -12.86 26.29
C SER A 307 -4.17 -14.23 26.33
N THR A 308 -3.88 -14.81 25.16
CA THR A 308 -3.23 -16.13 25.06
C THR A 308 -1.72 -15.97 25.17
N ARG A 309 -1.10 -16.74 26.07
CA ARG A 309 0.35 -16.82 26.18
C ARG A 309 0.89 -17.84 25.20
N TYR A 310 1.89 -17.44 24.41
CA TYR A 310 2.58 -18.29 23.46
C TYR A 310 4.00 -18.56 23.94
N LEU A 311 4.44 -19.82 23.80
CA LEU A 311 5.81 -20.22 24.04
C LEU A 311 6.43 -20.61 22.70
N ILE A 312 7.41 -19.82 22.26
CA ILE A 312 8.17 -20.11 21.04
C ILE A 312 9.31 -21.06 21.41
N LEU A 313 9.21 -22.32 20.99
CA LEU A 313 10.23 -23.34 21.18
C LEU A 313 10.99 -23.59 19.88
N VAL A 314 12.31 -23.45 19.92
CA VAL A 314 13.18 -23.67 18.76
C VAL A 314 14.32 -24.60 19.16
N ALA A 315 14.49 -25.69 18.42
CA ALA A 315 15.74 -26.45 18.41
C ALA A 315 16.60 -25.96 17.25
N THR A 316 17.86 -25.60 17.51
CA THR A 316 18.77 -25.04 16.49
C THR A 316 20.17 -25.64 16.61
N SER A 317 20.89 -25.68 15.48
CA SER A 317 22.34 -25.96 15.43
C SER A 317 23.20 -24.69 15.37
N GLY A 318 22.60 -23.50 15.35
CA GLY A 318 23.28 -22.21 15.24
C GLY A 318 22.29 -21.08 14.89
N ASP A 319 22.49 -20.44 13.74
CA ASP A 319 21.87 -19.18 13.30
C ASP A 319 20.35 -19.06 13.50
N THR A 320 19.59 -20.13 13.28
CA THR A 320 18.11 -20.09 13.37
C THR A 320 17.65 -19.66 14.76
N GLY A 321 18.30 -20.16 15.81
CA GLY A 321 17.94 -19.80 17.18
C GLY A 321 18.21 -18.34 17.48
N GLY A 322 19.37 -17.83 17.04
CA GLY A 322 19.72 -16.42 17.18
C GLY A 322 18.67 -15.51 16.54
N ALA A 323 18.34 -15.76 15.28
CA ALA A 323 17.40 -14.91 14.54
C ALA A 323 15.97 -14.98 15.09
N VAL A 324 15.49 -16.16 15.53
CA VAL A 324 14.17 -16.28 16.15
C VAL A 324 14.14 -15.58 17.51
N LEU A 325 15.16 -15.78 18.35
CA LEU A 325 15.19 -15.16 19.68
C LEU A 325 15.34 -13.65 19.59
N ASP A 326 16.21 -13.12 18.71
CA ASP A 326 16.31 -11.67 18.47
C ASP A 326 14.96 -11.10 18.02
N GLY A 327 14.34 -11.72 17.01
CA GLY A 327 13.06 -11.28 16.48
C GLY A 327 11.95 -11.26 17.54
N PHE A 328 11.71 -12.37 18.25
CA PHE A 328 10.59 -12.48 19.20
C PHE A 328 10.86 -11.83 20.56
N SER A 329 12.13 -11.67 20.99
CA SER A 329 12.45 -11.03 22.28
C SER A 329 11.91 -9.60 22.38
N LYS A 330 11.95 -8.86 21.27
CA LYS A 330 11.43 -7.49 21.13
C LYS A 330 9.89 -7.39 21.34
N TYR A 331 9.20 -8.53 21.36
CA TYR A 331 7.74 -8.63 21.48
C TYR A 331 7.29 -9.51 22.67
N ALA A 332 8.23 -10.02 23.47
CA ALA A 332 7.94 -10.94 24.57
C ALA A 332 7.23 -10.27 25.77
N GLU A 333 7.29 -8.93 25.88
CA GLU A 333 6.77 -8.15 27.01
C GLU A 333 5.58 -7.25 26.66
N SER A 334 4.90 -7.44 25.52
CA SER A 334 3.66 -6.70 25.23
C SER A 334 2.55 -7.15 26.19
N LYS A 335 2.51 -6.51 27.37
CA LYS A 335 1.53 -6.69 28.43
C LYS A 335 0.21 -5.99 28.11
#